data_AF-A0A146MEB8-F1
#
_entry.id   AF-A0A146MEB8-F1
#
_cell.length_a   1.000
_cell.length_b   1.000
_cell.length_c   1.000
_cell.angle_alpha   90.00
_cell.angle_beta   90.00
_cell.angle_gamma   90.00
#
_symmetry.space_group_name_H-M   'P 1'
#
loop_
_entity.id
_entity.type
_entity.pdbx_description
1 polymer ?
#
loop_
_entity_poly.entity_id
_entity_poly.type
_entity_poly.pdbx_seq_one_letter_code
_entity_poly.pdbx_strand_id
1 'polypeptide(L)'
;RKGIKTTLEPDNVMRIIQWYSENLRYFGYLGIPKYHQPKSFNERMDPFLVMLVKECPKIETFVIREKVSTSTVLLVAEQCKSLKRYYVRRNAVILKCDWPCNPNWEDSYFSWLKKSSRSYEETENEVSRILGFRWKMLSDKEFVALNPPLYT
;
A
#
# COMPACT_ATOMS: atom_id res chain seq x y z
N ARG A 1 12.02 24.95 -3.21
CA ARG A 1 12.69 23.72 -2.72
C ARG A 1 12.72 22.70 -3.85
N LYS A 2 13.90 22.41 -4.43
CA LYS A 2 14.06 21.31 -5.41
C LYS A 2 13.75 20.01 -4.64
N GLY A 3 12.61 19.39 -4.93
CA GLY A 3 12.20 18.16 -4.26
C GLY A 3 13.21 17.06 -4.58
N ILE A 4 13.78 16.46 -3.53
CA ILE A 4 14.62 15.26 -3.67
C ILE A 4 13.78 14.21 -4.40
N LYS A 5 14.32 13.70 -5.51
CA LYS A 5 13.67 12.70 -6.36
C LYS A 5 13.89 11.32 -5.71
N THR A 6 13.34 11.12 -4.51
CA THR A 6 13.50 9.84 -3.81
C THR A 6 12.53 8.83 -4.40
N THR A 7 13.01 7.95 -5.26
CA THR A 7 12.24 6.79 -5.75
C THR A 7 12.32 5.68 -4.71
N LEU A 8 11.21 4.98 -4.48
CA LEU A 8 11.23 3.77 -3.67
C LEU A 8 11.71 2.62 -4.54
N GLU A 9 12.80 1.98 -4.13
CA GLU A 9 13.44 0.89 -4.85
C GLU A 9 13.31 -0.42 -4.04
N PRO A 10 13.26 -1.59 -4.70
CA PRO A 10 13.22 -2.90 -4.05
C PRO A 10 14.29 -3.07 -2.95
N ASP A 11 15.54 -2.75 -3.25
CA ASP A 11 16.65 -2.90 -2.31
C ASP A 11 16.49 -2.07 -1.04
N ASN A 12 15.87 -0.89 -1.15
CA ASN A 12 15.58 -0.05 0.00
C ASN A 12 14.56 -0.71 0.91
N VAL A 13 13.51 -1.33 0.35
CA VAL A 13 12.51 -2.08 1.12
C VAL A 13 13.15 -3.28 1.81
N MET A 14 13.98 -4.04 1.10
CA MET A 14 14.67 -5.21 1.66
C MET A 14 15.58 -4.85 2.83
N ARG A 15 16.37 -3.78 2.71
CA ARG A 15 17.21 -3.30 3.82
C ARG A 15 16.38 -2.84 5.01
N ILE A 16 15.24 -2.18 4.75
CA ILE A 16 14.35 -1.73 5.81
C ILE A 16 13.76 -2.92 6.58
N ILE A 17 13.30 -3.96 5.88
CA ILE A 17 12.84 -5.19 6.52
C ILE A 17 13.97 -5.80 7.35
N GLN A 18 15.16 -5.97 6.75
CA GLN A 18 16.30 -6.60 7.42
C GLN A 18 16.71 -5.90 8.72
N TRP A 19 16.67 -4.56 8.75
CA TRP A 19 17.17 -3.79 9.89
C TRP A 19 16.09 -3.36 10.88
N TYR A 20 14.83 -3.28 10.44
CA TYR A 20 13.76 -2.67 11.23
C TYR A 20 12.50 -3.52 11.36
N SER A 21 12.45 -4.77 10.87
CA SER A 21 11.26 -5.64 10.93
C SER A 21 10.55 -5.64 12.29
N GLU A 22 11.32 -5.75 13.37
CA GLU A 22 10.77 -5.85 14.72
C GLU A 22 10.24 -4.53 15.29
N ASN A 23 10.64 -3.38 14.73
CA ASN A 23 10.42 -2.06 15.36
C ASN A 23 9.85 -1.00 14.41
N LEU A 24 9.68 -1.30 13.12
CA LEU A 24 9.15 -0.36 12.15
C LEU A 24 7.67 -0.08 12.42
N ARG A 25 7.37 1.14 12.90
CA ARG A 25 6.00 1.59 13.20
C ARG A 25 5.41 2.51 12.13
N TYR A 26 6.28 3.17 11.36
CA TYR A 26 5.90 4.19 10.38
C TYR A 26 6.67 3.96 9.10
N PHE A 27 5.97 3.86 7.98
CA PHE A 27 6.61 3.77 6.67
C PHE A 27 5.82 4.51 5.60
N GLY A 28 6.55 5.17 4.71
CA GLY A 28 6.03 5.68 3.46
C GLY A 28 6.66 7.00 3.06
N TYR A 29 6.38 7.41 1.83
CA TYR A 29 6.88 8.66 1.27
C TYR A 29 5.74 9.66 1.08
N LEU A 30 6.00 10.92 1.40
CA LEU A 30 5.06 12.03 1.19
C LEU A 30 5.26 12.70 -0.17
N GLY A 31 4.26 13.48 -0.58
CA GLY A 31 4.27 14.26 -1.81
C GLY A 31 4.06 13.43 -3.08
N ILE A 32 3.85 14.13 -4.20
CA ILE A 32 3.57 13.50 -5.49
C ILE A 32 4.90 13.12 -6.18
N PRO A 33 5.09 11.85 -6.58
CA PRO A 33 6.23 11.42 -7.38
C PRO A 33 6.38 12.23 -8.68
N LYS A 34 7.60 12.70 -8.96
CA LYS A 34 7.96 13.42 -10.20
C LYS A 34 8.80 12.53 -11.14
N TYR A 35 8.50 11.24 -11.18
CA TYR A 35 9.18 10.24 -11.98
C TYR A 35 8.16 9.29 -12.61
N HIS A 36 8.58 8.54 -13.64
CA HIS A 36 7.73 7.55 -14.29
C HIS A 36 7.39 6.41 -13.33
N GLN A 37 6.10 6.10 -13.18
CA GLN A 37 5.67 4.95 -12.39
C GLN A 37 5.19 3.82 -13.30
N PRO A 38 5.81 2.63 -13.22
CA PRO A 38 5.56 1.53 -14.14
C PRO A 38 4.11 1.05 -14.08
N LYS A 39 3.58 0.59 -15.21
CA LYS A 39 2.20 0.05 -15.30
C LYS A 39 2.16 -1.47 -15.15
N SER A 40 3.22 -2.17 -15.56
CA SER A 40 3.29 -3.64 -15.50
C SER A 40 3.48 -4.12 -14.07
N PHE A 41 2.77 -5.18 -13.66
CA PHE A 41 2.85 -5.72 -12.29
C PHE A 41 4.29 -6.06 -11.89
N ASN A 42 5.04 -6.70 -12.80
CA ASN A 42 6.41 -7.17 -12.55
C ASN A 42 7.42 -6.04 -12.28
N GLU A 43 7.09 -4.81 -12.66
CA GLU A 43 7.95 -3.63 -12.48
C GLU A 43 7.49 -2.75 -11.32
N ARG A 44 6.27 -2.96 -10.79
CA ARG A 44 5.72 -2.14 -9.72
C ARG A 44 6.17 -2.65 -8.35
N MET A 45 6.05 -1.76 -7.37
CA MET A 45 6.40 -2.04 -5.97
C MET A 45 5.35 -2.90 -5.24
N ASP A 46 4.27 -3.34 -5.90
CA ASP A 46 3.19 -4.14 -5.30
C ASP A 46 3.72 -5.31 -4.44
N PRO A 47 4.63 -6.19 -4.93
CA PRO A 47 5.15 -7.31 -4.14
C PRO A 47 5.92 -6.87 -2.90
N PHE A 48 6.75 -5.85 -3.05
CA PHE A 48 7.62 -5.36 -1.98
C PHE A 48 6.84 -4.65 -0.87
N LEU A 49 5.78 -3.91 -1.22
CA LEU A 49 4.95 -3.23 -0.23
C LEU A 49 4.14 -4.20 0.62
N VAL A 50 3.61 -5.27 0.01
CA VAL A 50 2.90 -6.33 0.75
C VAL A 50 3.87 -7.12 1.62
N MET A 51 5.04 -7.49 1.09
CA MET A 51 6.08 -8.15 1.87
C MET A 51 6.52 -7.31 3.07
N LEU A 52 6.72 -6.00 2.88
CA LEU A 52 7.10 -5.08 3.96
C LEU A 52 6.11 -5.12 5.13
N VAL A 53 4.80 -5.07 4.87
CA VAL A 53 3.81 -5.10 5.95
C VAL A 53 3.65 -6.48 6.59
N LYS A 54 3.95 -7.55 5.84
CA LYS A 54 3.97 -8.91 6.37
C LYS A 54 5.15 -9.14 7.31
N GLU A 55 6.33 -8.67 6.94
CA GLU A 55 7.57 -8.85 7.71
C GLU A 55 7.73 -7.82 8.84
N CYS A 56 7.01 -6.70 8.79
CA CYS A 56 7.04 -5.65 9.81
C CYS A 56 5.68 -5.54 10.53
N PRO A 57 5.36 -6.46 11.48
CA PRO A 57 4.02 -6.57 12.07
C PRO A 57 3.64 -5.45 13.05
N LYS A 58 4.54 -4.48 13.29
CA LYS A 58 4.29 -3.33 14.17
C LYS A 58 3.98 -2.04 13.41
N ILE A 59 3.84 -2.09 12.07
CA ILE A 59 3.51 -0.90 11.28
C ILE A 59 2.12 -0.39 11.69
N GLU A 60 2.06 0.82 12.23
CA GLU A 60 0.81 1.48 12.60
C GLU A 60 0.40 2.52 11.56
N THR A 61 1.37 3.09 10.83
CA THR A 61 1.13 4.07 9.78
C THR A 61 1.82 3.67 8.50
N PHE A 62 1.05 3.51 7.43
CA PHE A 62 1.55 3.12 6.11
C PHE A 62 1.06 4.09 5.05
N VAL A 63 1.98 4.67 4.28
CA VAL A 63 1.68 5.63 3.21
C VAL A 63 2.17 5.09 1.87
N ILE A 64 1.26 4.95 0.91
CA ILE A 64 1.56 4.52 -0.46
C ILE A 64 1.29 5.68 -1.43
N ARG A 65 2.35 6.12 -2.12
CA ARG A 65 2.26 7.05 -3.26
C ARG A 65 2.64 6.40 -4.60
N GLU A 66 3.19 5.20 -4.52
CA GLU A 66 3.63 4.35 -5.60
C GLU A 66 2.42 3.85 -6.40
N LYS A 67 2.62 3.60 -7.70
CA LYS A 67 1.54 3.04 -8.50
C LYS A 67 1.33 1.58 -8.10
N VAL A 68 0.12 1.26 -7.67
CA VAL A 68 -0.27 -0.08 -7.17
C VAL A 68 -1.66 -0.45 -7.66
N SER A 69 -2.00 -1.74 -7.64
CA SER A 69 -3.35 -2.20 -7.95
C SER A 69 -4.31 -2.11 -6.75
N THR A 70 -5.61 -2.11 -7.02
CA THR A 70 -6.66 -2.22 -5.97
C THR A 70 -6.51 -3.49 -5.14
N SER A 71 -6.09 -4.60 -5.75
CA SER A 71 -5.77 -5.83 -5.02
C SER A 71 -4.60 -5.66 -4.04
N THR A 72 -3.54 -4.93 -4.40
CA THR A 72 -2.46 -4.59 -3.46
C THR A 72 -2.96 -3.78 -2.27
N VAL A 73 -3.86 -2.83 -2.51
CA VAL A 73 -4.44 -2.01 -1.45
C VAL A 73 -5.16 -2.88 -0.41
N LEU A 74 -5.94 -3.86 -0.87
CA LEU A 74 -6.63 -4.84 -0.02
C LEU A 74 -5.66 -5.75 0.73
N LEU A 75 -4.66 -6.31 0.04
CA LEU A 75 -3.68 -7.22 0.63
C LEU A 75 -2.90 -6.55 1.77
N VAL A 76 -2.52 -5.28 1.61
CA VAL A 76 -1.85 -4.52 2.67
C VAL A 76 -2.75 -4.35 3.90
N ALA A 77 -4.01 -3.95 3.69
CA ALA A 77 -4.96 -3.78 4.79
C ALA A 77 -5.24 -5.10 5.51
N GLU A 78 -5.35 -6.20 4.76
CA GLU A 78 -5.61 -7.52 5.30
C GLU A 78 -4.42 -8.03 6.12
N GLN A 79 -3.18 -7.89 5.64
CA GLN A 79 -2.01 -8.47 6.31
C GLN A 79 -1.54 -7.68 7.54
N CYS A 80 -1.72 -6.36 7.55
CA CYS A 80 -1.19 -5.50 8.61
C CYS A 80 -2.24 -5.22 9.71
N LYS A 81 -2.40 -6.14 10.66
CA LYS A 81 -3.43 -6.01 11.72
C LYS A 81 -3.18 -4.85 12.69
N SER A 82 -1.95 -4.35 12.79
CA SER A 82 -1.59 -3.19 13.63
C SER A 82 -1.89 -1.83 12.97
N LEU A 83 -2.35 -1.83 11.71
CA LEU A 83 -2.48 -0.62 10.91
C LEU A 83 -3.61 0.28 11.43
N LYS A 84 -3.23 1.44 11.97
CA LYS A 84 -4.16 2.47 12.46
C LYS A 84 -4.39 3.58 11.44
N ARG A 85 -3.39 3.84 10.61
CA ARG A 85 -3.38 4.92 9.63
C ARG A 85 -2.87 4.39 8.30
N TYR A 86 -3.78 4.22 7.35
CA TYR A 86 -3.45 3.77 6.01
C TYR A 86 -3.75 4.89 5.02
N TYR A 87 -2.74 5.40 4.31
CA TYR A 87 -2.92 6.49 3.37
C TYR A 87 -2.49 6.06 1.98
N VAL A 88 -3.41 6.09 1.03
CA VAL A 88 -3.14 5.69 -0.36
C VAL A 88 -3.56 6.81 -1.29
N ARG A 89 -2.66 7.20 -2.20
CA ARG A 89 -2.95 8.17 -3.26
C ARG A 89 -3.83 7.55 -4.34
N ARG A 90 -5.10 7.96 -4.45
CA ARG A 90 -6.08 7.40 -5.40
C ARG A 90 -5.62 7.43 -6.86
N ASN A 91 -4.98 8.51 -7.31
CA ASN A 91 -4.52 8.65 -8.70
C ASN A 91 -3.35 7.71 -9.06
N ALA A 92 -2.72 7.09 -8.06
CA ALA A 92 -1.70 6.06 -8.26
C ALA A 92 -2.28 4.64 -8.18
N VAL A 93 -3.56 4.47 -7.86
CA VAL A 93 -4.19 3.15 -7.82
C VAL A 93 -4.78 2.81 -9.18
N ILE A 94 -4.50 1.60 -9.67
CA ILE A 94 -5.12 1.06 -10.88
C ILE A 94 -6.15 -0.02 -10.51
N LEU A 95 -7.31 -0.02 -11.18
CA LEU A 95 -8.34 -1.04 -11.00
C LEU A 95 -7.89 -2.38 -11.60
N LYS A 96 -7.19 -3.20 -10.81
CA LYS A 96 -6.69 -4.52 -11.24
C LYS A 96 -6.61 -5.52 -10.08
N CYS A 97 -6.89 -6.77 -10.41
CA CYS A 97 -6.51 -7.95 -9.63
C CYS A 97 -5.44 -8.73 -10.39
N ASP A 98 -4.25 -8.12 -10.54
CA ASP A 98 -3.15 -8.65 -11.37
C ASP A 98 -2.07 -9.40 -10.57
N TRP A 99 -2.34 -9.71 -9.30
CA TRP A 99 -1.50 -10.62 -8.52
C TRP A 99 -1.60 -12.05 -9.07
N PRO A 100 -0.47 -12.77 -9.19
CA PRO A 100 -0.50 -14.19 -9.50
C PRO A 100 -1.26 -14.94 -8.41
N CYS A 101 -2.06 -15.93 -8.81
CA CYS A 101 -2.74 -16.78 -7.83
C CYS A 101 -1.67 -17.52 -7.02
N ASN A 102 -1.60 -17.25 -5.72
CA ASN A 102 -0.72 -18.00 -4.85
C ASN A 102 -1.31 -19.40 -4.65
N PRO A 103 -0.57 -20.49 -4.92
CA PRO A 103 -1.07 -21.86 -4.71
C PRO A 103 -1.55 -22.14 -3.28
N ASN A 104 -1.08 -21.36 -2.30
CA ASN A 104 -1.45 -21.49 -0.90
C ASN A 104 -2.71 -20.69 -0.53
N TRP A 105 -3.31 -19.96 -1.48
CA TRP A 105 -4.58 -19.29 -1.24
C TRP A 105 -5.73 -20.24 -1.46
N GLU A 106 -6.67 -20.24 -0.53
CA GLU A 106 -7.97 -20.85 -0.76
C GLU A 106 -8.70 -20.13 -1.91
N ASP A 107 -9.47 -20.88 -2.71
CA ASP A 107 -10.27 -20.32 -3.81
C ASP A 107 -11.23 -19.22 -3.33
N SER A 108 -11.74 -19.36 -2.11
CA SER A 108 -12.58 -18.38 -1.42
C SER A 108 -11.86 -17.03 -1.24
N TYR A 109 -10.59 -17.07 -0.83
CA TYR A 109 -9.75 -15.89 -0.62
C TYR A 109 -9.46 -15.18 -1.94
N PHE A 110 -9.08 -15.92 -2.98
CA PHE A 110 -8.81 -15.30 -4.28
C PHE A 110 -10.09 -14.75 -4.94
N SER A 111 -11.22 -15.43 -4.76
CA SER A 111 -12.54 -14.96 -5.22
C SER A 111 -12.94 -13.67 -4.51
N TRP A 112 -12.73 -13.59 -3.20
CA TRP A 112 -12.90 -12.37 -2.42
C TRP A 112 -12.02 -11.24 -2.96
N LEU A 113 -10.72 -11.48 -3.14
CA LEU A 113 -9.78 -10.47 -3.63
C LEU A 113 -10.19 -9.94 -5.02
N LYS A 114 -10.56 -10.84 -5.93
CA LYS A 114 -11.07 -10.51 -7.27
C LYS A 114 -12.38 -9.75 -7.24
N LYS A 115 -13.27 -10.01 -6.29
CA LYS A 115 -14.54 -9.30 -6.15
C LYS A 115 -14.29 -7.90 -5.60
N SER A 116 -13.60 -7.79 -4.48
CA SER A 116 -13.38 -6.53 -3.76
C SER A 116 -12.50 -5.53 -4.50
N SER A 117 -11.75 -5.97 -5.53
CA SER A 117 -10.84 -5.12 -6.32
C SER A 117 -11.43 -4.55 -7.61
N ARG A 118 -12.72 -4.82 -7.93
CA ARG A 118 -13.33 -4.46 -9.23
C ARG A 118 -13.65 -2.98 -9.38
N SER A 119 -13.91 -2.29 -8.27
CA SER A 119 -14.16 -0.85 -8.26
C SER A 119 -13.47 -0.20 -7.07
N TYR A 120 -13.22 1.10 -7.17
CA TYR A 120 -12.66 1.87 -6.06
C TYR A 120 -13.59 1.88 -4.85
N GLU A 121 -14.91 1.92 -5.08
CA GLU A 121 -15.91 1.91 -4.01
C GLU A 121 -15.92 0.58 -3.26
N GLU A 122 -15.93 -0.55 -3.98
CA GLU A 122 -15.86 -1.88 -3.35
C GLU A 122 -14.54 -2.05 -2.58
N THR A 123 -13.43 -1.58 -3.14
CA THR A 123 -12.12 -1.60 -2.47
C THR A 123 -12.13 -0.75 -1.20
N GLU A 124 -12.64 0.48 -1.24
CA GLU A 124 -12.71 1.36 -0.06
C GLU A 124 -13.63 0.81 1.02
N ASN A 125 -14.79 0.26 0.64
CA ASN A 125 -15.74 -0.37 1.56
C ASN A 125 -15.10 -1.57 2.25
N GLU A 126 -14.40 -2.41 1.49
CA GLU A 126 -13.76 -3.59 2.02
C GLU A 126 -12.56 -3.26 2.92
N VAL A 127 -11.73 -2.30 2.54
CA VAL A 127 -10.65 -1.80 3.41
C VAL A 127 -11.24 -1.20 4.70
N SER A 128 -12.33 -0.43 4.60
CA SER A 128 -13.02 0.11 5.78
C SER A 128 -13.48 -1.00 6.73
N ARG A 129 -14.03 -2.08 6.17
CA ARG A 129 -14.48 -3.26 6.93
C ARG A 129 -13.30 -3.95 7.63
N ILE A 130 -12.18 -4.13 6.94
CA ILE A 130 -10.96 -4.74 7.50
C ILE A 130 -10.40 -3.90 8.65
N LEU A 131 -10.30 -2.58 8.46
CA LEU A 131 -9.69 -1.68 9.43
C LEU A 131 -10.64 -1.33 10.60
N GLY A 132 -11.93 -1.58 10.47
CA GLY A 132 -12.93 -1.29 11.50
C GLY A 132 -13.32 0.19 11.61
N PHE A 133 -12.94 1.02 10.64
CA PHE A 133 -13.31 2.43 10.56
C PHE A 133 -13.49 2.87 9.11
N ARG A 134 -14.18 3.99 8.89
CA ARG A 134 -14.39 4.53 7.54
C ARG A 134 -13.05 4.93 6.93
N TRP A 135 -12.68 4.26 5.84
CA TRP A 135 -11.45 4.50 5.10
C TRP A 135 -11.75 4.82 3.64
N LYS A 136 -10.97 5.72 3.05
CA LYS A 136 -11.01 6.06 1.63
C LYS A 136 -9.62 6.36 1.09
N MET A 137 -9.42 6.16 -0.20
CA MET A 137 -8.22 6.65 -0.88
C MET A 137 -8.27 8.17 -0.96
N LEU A 138 -7.09 8.79 -0.94
CA LEU A 138 -6.95 10.23 -0.94
C LEU A 138 -6.82 10.78 -2.36
N SER A 139 -7.50 11.87 -2.65
CA SER A 139 -7.21 12.70 -3.81
C SER A 139 -5.78 13.28 -3.72
N ASP A 140 -5.22 13.74 -4.84
CA ASP A 140 -3.89 14.36 -4.83
C ASP A 140 -3.81 15.57 -3.90
N LYS A 141 -4.89 16.34 -3.78
CA LYS A 141 -4.97 17.49 -2.88
C LYS A 141 -4.88 17.06 -1.41
N GLU A 142 -5.66 16.05 -1.02
CA GLU A 142 -5.62 15.50 0.35
C GLU A 142 -4.28 14.83 0.64
N PHE A 143 -3.73 14.11 -0.34
CA PHE A 143 -2.45 13.42 -0.21
C PHE A 143 -1.29 14.40 0.01
N VAL A 144 -1.29 15.54 -0.69
CA VAL A 144 -0.26 16.59 -0.51
C VAL A 144 -0.39 17.28 0.86
N ALA A 145 -1.60 17.37 1.39
CA ALA A 145 -1.86 17.95 2.71
C ALA A 145 -1.54 17.00 3.88
N LEU A 146 -1.15 15.75 3.61
CA LEU A 146 -0.78 14.79 4.64
C LEU A 146 0.37 15.30 5.52
N ASN A 147 0.12 15.32 6.82
CA ASN A 147 1.15 15.51 7.84
C ASN A 147 1.11 14.37 8.89
N PRO A 148 1.29 13.11 8.47
CA PRO A 148 1.35 11.99 9.40
C PRO A 148 2.57 12.11 10.32
N PRO A 149 2.53 11.50 11.53
CA PRO A 149 3.64 11.46 12.46
C PRO A 149 4.73 10.51 11.95
N LEU A 150 5.40 10.88 10.84
CA LEU A 150 6.52 10.12 10.27
C LEU A 150 7.87 10.55 10.87
N TYR A 151 7.89 11.57 11.74
CA TYR A 151 9.10 12.18 12.30
C TYR A 151 8.98 12.49 13.81
N THR A 152 8.05 11.88 14.52
CA THR A 152 7.92 12.03 15.98
C THR A 152 8.73 11.00 16.72
#